data_AF-A0A7C3X3A9-F1
#
_entry.id   AF-A0A7C3X3A9-F1
#
_cell.length_a   1.000
_cell.length_b   1.000
_cell.length_c   1.000
_cell.angle_alpha   90.00
_cell.angle_beta   90.00
_cell.angle_gamma   90.00
#
_symmetry.space_group_name_H-M   'P 1'
#
loop_
_entity.id
_entity.type
_entity.pdbx_description
1 polymer ?
#
loop_
_entity_poly.entity_id
_entity_poly.type
_entity_poly.pdbx_seq_one_letter_code
_entity_poly.pdbx_strand_id
1 'polypeptide(L)'
;MKYFLLRLSLIIPSLLLLSGKALCIEHTPKAIILYTEANSEWVSVGNKVSAVLSNGLYPTKDMPIEEFLSNQDILNNTDLLVIVPGFSLPSLTAPSIMEFIKRGGDLIAFGVPLWNNNYIWDGNRCIKPMQFVQEHFSSLVPNSSFITEENIKDWQRESNHRQAPVIFEYQSLKDIVPNQTLHGFHVSTIDMKGWDIFATPALENPFPNNYQVTVFFAKGSKATDYLTIEWREKDGSRWITSVPLSTDWQFYALTPDRFKLWEFPSRAGTSFNPQNAVKVCIGLTMSHSPIAGGRHEFWVAGLGTAPITPQHQILLQTTDLPKLELFYPEYKFYTSNDVRSISTDTELALK
;
A
#
# COMPACT_ATOMS: atom_id res chain seq x y z
N MET A 1 -18.31 -17.01 -5.01
CA MET A 1 -17.88 -16.65 -3.66
C MET A 1 -16.90 -17.72 -3.18
N LYS A 2 -15.62 -17.40 -3.01
CA LYS A 2 -14.57 -18.40 -2.69
C LYS A 2 -14.55 -18.61 -1.17
N TYR A 3 -14.57 -19.87 -0.73
CA TYR A 3 -14.39 -20.28 0.67
C TYR A 3 -13.08 -21.05 0.79
N PHE A 4 -12.29 -20.75 1.81
CA PHE A 4 -11.16 -21.57 2.23
C PHE A 4 -11.24 -21.75 3.76
N LEU A 5 -11.31 -23.00 4.20
CA LEU A 5 -11.24 -23.40 5.60
C LEU A 5 -9.90 -24.13 5.78
N LEU A 6 -9.03 -23.63 6.65
CA LEU A 6 -7.91 -24.39 7.16
C LEU A 6 -8.29 -24.90 8.56
N ARG A 7 -8.16 -26.21 8.79
CA ARG A 7 -8.31 -26.84 10.10
C ARG A 7 -6.91 -27.19 10.59
N LEU A 8 -6.48 -26.64 11.72
CA LEU A 8 -5.24 -27.06 12.36
C LEU A 8 -5.36 -27.12 13.88
N SER A 9 -6.41 -27.78 14.37
CA SER A 9 -6.30 -28.81 15.42
C SER A 9 -7.68 -29.43 15.71
N LEU A 10 -7.68 -30.75 15.89
CA LEU A 10 -8.84 -31.51 16.32
C LEU A 10 -9.16 -31.17 17.78
N ILE A 11 -10.23 -30.43 18.02
CA ILE A 11 -10.97 -30.53 19.29
C ILE A 11 -12.21 -31.37 19.01
N ILE A 12 -12.09 -32.66 19.33
CA ILE A 12 -13.20 -33.60 19.41
C ILE A 12 -13.84 -33.39 20.80
N PRO A 13 -15.11 -32.98 20.94
CA PRO A 13 -15.85 -33.31 22.14
C PRO A 13 -16.22 -34.78 22.00
N SER A 14 -15.38 -35.65 22.57
CA SER A 14 -15.63 -37.08 22.66
C SER A 14 -16.84 -37.29 23.57
N LEU A 15 -18.03 -37.35 22.98
CA LEU A 15 -19.22 -37.87 23.64
C LEU A 15 -19.10 -39.40 23.71
N LEU A 16 -18.25 -39.88 24.61
CA LEU A 16 -18.18 -41.27 25.03
C LEU A 16 -18.42 -41.31 26.53
N LEU A 17 -19.67 -41.66 26.87
CA LEU A 17 -20.04 -42.26 28.13
C LEU A 17 -19.03 -43.36 28.47
N LEU A 18 -18.17 -43.14 29.46
CA LEU A 18 -17.58 -44.17 30.34
C LEU A 18 -16.77 -43.51 31.47
N SER A 19 -17.31 -43.63 32.68
CA SER A 19 -16.65 -43.60 34.00
C SER A 19 -15.50 -42.63 34.28
N GLY A 20 -15.78 -41.66 35.17
CA GLY A 20 -14.93 -41.43 36.34
C GLY A 20 -13.70 -40.53 36.16
N LYS A 21 -13.89 -39.25 36.54
CA LYS A 21 -12.83 -38.27 36.85
C LYS A 21 -11.89 -37.91 35.69
N ALA A 22 -12.37 -37.04 34.81
CA ALA A 22 -11.50 -36.10 34.12
C ALA A 22 -11.74 -34.72 34.72
N LEU A 23 -10.67 -34.05 35.19
CA LEU A 23 -10.69 -32.60 35.36
C LEU A 23 -10.85 -32.00 33.96
N CYS A 24 -12.09 -31.80 33.51
CA CYS A 24 -12.36 -30.99 32.33
C CYS A 24 -12.27 -29.53 32.77
N ILE A 25 -11.16 -28.88 32.44
CA ILE A 25 -11.17 -27.44 32.31
C ILE A 25 -12.10 -27.17 31.12
N GLU A 26 -13.33 -26.74 31.38
CA GLU A 26 -14.30 -26.30 30.36
C GLU A 26 -13.80 -25.01 29.72
N HIS A 27 -12.78 -25.11 28.86
CA HIS A 27 -12.42 -24.00 27.99
C HIS A 27 -13.54 -23.84 26.96
N THR A 28 -14.38 -22.82 27.16
CA THR A 28 -15.41 -22.45 26.18
C THR A 28 -14.72 -21.63 25.10
N PRO A 29 -14.57 -22.14 23.88
CA PRO A 29 -13.78 -21.48 22.86
C PRO A 29 -14.50 -20.23 22.33
N LYS A 30 -13.76 -19.16 22.06
CA LYS A 30 -14.30 -17.83 21.75
C LYS A 30 -13.97 -17.41 20.33
N ALA A 31 -14.98 -16.93 19.62
CA ALA A 31 -14.81 -16.42 18.26
C ALA A 31 -15.02 -14.90 18.20
N ILE A 32 -14.21 -14.22 17.40
CA ILE A 32 -14.44 -12.85 16.98
C ILE A 32 -14.80 -12.82 15.51
N ILE A 33 -15.84 -12.06 15.15
CA ILE A 33 -16.18 -11.75 13.77
C ILE A 33 -15.82 -10.29 13.51
N LEU A 34 -14.71 -10.10 12.81
CA LEU A 34 -14.14 -8.81 12.46
C LEU A 34 -14.79 -8.29 11.17
N TYR A 35 -15.58 -7.24 11.29
CA TYR A 35 -16.20 -6.53 10.17
C TYR A 35 -15.29 -5.38 9.74
N THR A 36 -14.70 -5.47 8.54
CA THR A 36 -13.87 -4.40 7.99
C THR A 36 -14.67 -3.36 7.22
N GLU A 37 -15.93 -3.66 6.91
CA GLU A 37 -16.86 -2.77 6.20
C GLU A 37 -18.24 -2.80 6.87
N ALA A 38 -18.44 -1.97 7.88
CA ALA A 38 -19.65 -1.97 8.72
C ALA A 38 -20.97 -1.66 7.97
N ASN A 39 -20.90 -1.03 6.80
CA ASN A 39 -22.06 -0.62 5.99
C ASN A 39 -22.05 -1.28 4.60
N SER A 40 -21.78 -2.58 4.53
CA SER A 40 -21.68 -3.34 3.29
C SER A 40 -22.55 -4.60 3.29
N GLU A 41 -22.72 -5.21 2.12
CA GLU A 41 -23.37 -6.51 1.99
C GLU A 41 -22.64 -7.64 2.76
N TRP A 42 -21.36 -7.44 3.09
CA TRP A 42 -20.55 -8.38 3.86
C TRP A 42 -21.02 -8.55 5.30
N VAL A 43 -21.75 -7.58 5.86
CA VAL A 43 -22.40 -7.73 7.17
C VAL A 43 -23.34 -8.93 7.18
N SER A 44 -24.06 -9.17 6.09
CA SER A 44 -24.94 -10.34 5.97
C SER A 44 -24.18 -11.67 5.96
N VAL A 45 -22.94 -11.69 5.46
CA VAL A 45 -22.06 -12.86 5.48
C VAL A 45 -21.59 -13.12 6.92
N GLY A 46 -21.11 -12.08 7.61
CA GLY A 46 -20.72 -12.18 9.02
C GLY A 46 -21.87 -12.68 9.92
N ASN A 47 -23.07 -12.13 9.75
CA ASN A 47 -24.26 -12.57 10.50
C ASN A 47 -24.58 -14.06 10.29
N LYS A 48 -24.44 -14.58 9.06
CA LYS A 48 -24.65 -16.00 8.76
C LYS A 48 -23.58 -16.87 9.44
N VAL A 49 -22.32 -16.45 9.41
CA VAL A 49 -21.23 -17.17 10.09
C VAL A 49 -21.44 -17.15 11.59
N SER A 50 -21.83 -16.00 12.16
CA SER A 50 -22.18 -15.84 13.58
C SER A 50 -23.25 -16.83 14.02
N ALA A 51 -24.33 -16.97 13.23
CA ALA A 51 -25.39 -17.92 13.49
C ALA A 51 -24.90 -19.39 13.46
N VAL A 52 -24.04 -19.75 12.49
CA VAL A 52 -23.48 -21.11 12.41
C VAL A 52 -22.59 -21.41 13.62
N LEU A 53 -21.71 -20.48 14.00
CA LEU A 53 -20.79 -20.65 15.12
C LEU A 53 -21.54 -20.71 16.47
N SER A 54 -22.52 -19.82 16.67
CA SER A 54 -23.34 -19.80 17.88
C SER A 54 -24.13 -21.10 18.06
N ASN A 55 -24.69 -21.66 16.98
CA ASN A 55 -25.36 -22.96 17.02
C ASN A 55 -24.40 -24.13 17.33
N GLY A 56 -23.11 -23.97 17.01
CA GLY A 56 -22.04 -24.90 17.35
C GLY A 56 -21.45 -24.72 18.75
N LEU A 57 -22.11 -23.95 19.63
CA LEU A 57 -21.64 -23.63 20.99
C LEU A 57 -20.32 -22.83 21.05
N TYR A 58 -20.05 -22.03 20.02
CA TYR A 58 -18.96 -21.06 19.99
C TYR A 58 -19.52 -19.66 20.28
N PRO A 59 -19.36 -19.09 21.48
CA PRO A 59 -19.68 -17.69 21.73
C PRO A 59 -18.97 -16.77 20.73
N THR A 60 -19.75 -16.02 19.97
CA THR A 60 -19.26 -15.07 18.99
C THR A 60 -19.35 -13.64 19.52
N LYS A 61 -18.31 -12.85 19.29
CA LYS A 61 -18.32 -11.40 19.46
C LYS A 61 -18.18 -10.73 18.10
N ASP A 62 -19.21 -10.00 17.69
CA ASP A 62 -19.11 -9.09 16.54
C ASP A 62 -18.20 -7.91 16.89
N MET A 63 -17.28 -7.57 15.98
CA MET A 63 -16.27 -6.55 16.21
C MET A 63 -16.08 -5.70 14.96
N PRO A 64 -16.47 -4.42 14.98
CA PRO A 64 -16.09 -3.46 13.96
C PRO A 64 -14.57 -3.23 13.95
N ILE A 65 -14.02 -2.90 12.78
CA ILE A 65 -12.58 -2.65 12.61
C ILE A 65 -12.06 -1.50 13.49
N GLU A 66 -12.88 -0.49 13.74
CA GLU A 66 -12.56 0.65 14.61
C GLU A 66 -12.30 0.20 16.05
N GLU A 67 -13.15 -0.69 16.58
CA GLU A 67 -12.99 -1.27 17.91
C GLU A 67 -11.75 -2.18 17.95
N PHE A 68 -11.57 -3.01 16.91
CA PHE A 68 -10.43 -3.90 16.83
C PHE A 68 -9.09 -3.16 16.84
N LEU A 69 -8.96 -2.11 16.05
CA LEU A 69 -7.73 -1.31 15.97
C LEU A 69 -7.39 -0.63 17.30
N SER A 70 -8.40 -0.34 18.11
CA SER A 70 -8.25 0.25 19.45
C SER A 70 -7.94 -0.79 20.54
N ASN A 71 -8.18 -2.08 20.29
CA ASN A 71 -8.01 -3.15 21.27
C ASN A 71 -7.61 -4.49 20.62
N GLN A 72 -6.42 -4.55 20.03
CA GLN A 72 -5.94 -5.76 19.34
C GLN A 72 -5.57 -6.88 20.34
N ASP A 73 -5.32 -6.55 21.60
CA ASP A 73 -5.04 -7.51 22.69
C ASP A 73 -6.21 -8.45 22.98
N ILE A 74 -7.42 -8.12 22.50
CA ILE A 74 -8.57 -9.03 22.61
C ILE A 74 -8.31 -10.39 21.96
N LEU A 75 -7.42 -10.44 20.95
CA LEU A 75 -7.05 -11.71 20.32
C LEU A 75 -6.37 -12.66 21.33
N ASN A 76 -5.77 -12.18 22.42
CA ASN A 76 -5.08 -13.02 23.42
C ASN A 76 -6.05 -13.98 24.12
N ASN A 77 -7.34 -13.66 24.13
CA ASN A 77 -8.41 -14.47 24.71
C ASN A 77 -9.40 -14.95 23.63
N THR A 78 -8.94 -15.06 22.39
CA THR A 78 -9.73 -15.49 21.23
C THR A 78 -9.12 -16.78 20.69
N ASP A 79 -9.96 -17.74 20.33
CA ASP A 79 -9.55 -19.02 19.74
C ASP A 79 -9.73 -19.00 18.21
N LEU A 80 -10.78 -18.33 17.73
CA LEU A 80 -11.12 -18.21 16.32
C LEU A 80 -11.32 -16.74 15.90
N LEU A 81 -10.59 -16.31 14.88
CA LEU A 81 -10.81 -15.02 14.21
C LEU A 81 -11.49 -15.25 12.85
N VAL A 82 -12.62 -14.60 12.63
CA VAL A 82 -13.31 -14.55 11.34
C VAL A 82 -13.17 -13.14 10.77
N ILE A 83 -12.67 -12.98 9.54
CA ILE A 83 -12.48 -11.67 8.90
C ILE A 83 -13.43 -11.50 7.72
N VAL A 84 -14.16 -10.38 7.68
CA VAL A 84 -15.24 -10.14 6.70
C VAL A 84 -15.34 -8.66 6.27
N PRO A 85 -15.02 -8.31 5.00
CA PRO A 85 -14.11 -9.00 4.09
C PRO A 85 -12.63 -8.77 4.41
N GLY A 86 -11.76 -9.65 3.93
CA GLY A 86 -10.32 -9.59 4.15
C GLY A 86 -9.60 -8.55 3.30
N PHE A 87 -10.07 -8.30 2.07
CA PHE A 87 -9.42 -7.37 1.15
C PHE A 87 -9.45 -5.91 1.62
N SER A 88 -10.39 -5.56 2.50
CA SER A 88 -10.55 -4.21 3.06
C SER A 88 -9.91 -4.03 4.43
N LEU A 89 -9.20 -5.06 4.89
CA LEU A 89 -8.45 -5.01 6.13
C LEU A 89 -7.27 -4.01 5.99
N PRO A 90 -7.08 -3.07 6.93
CA PRO A 90 -5.97 -2.13 6.86
C PRO A 90 -4.66 -2.81 7.23
N SER A 91 -3.56 -2.40 6.60
CA SER A 91 -2.23 -3.03 6.75
C SER A 91 -1.73 -3.06 8.20
N LEU A 92 -2.12 -2.06 9.01
CA LEU A 92 -1.76 -1.94 10.43
C LEU A 92 -2.22 -3.13 11.29
N THR A 93 -3.20 -3.92 10.83
CA THR A 93 -3.68 -5.13 11.53
C THR A 93 -2.77 -6.33 11.36
N ALA A 94 -1.86 -6.30 10.37
CA ALA A 94 -1.06 -7.45 10.01
C ALA A 94 -0.21 -8.02 11.16
N PRO A 95 0.48 -7.21 11.98
CA PRO A 95 1.30 -7.73 13.08
C PRO A 95 0.49 -8.55 14.09
N SER A 96 -0.67 -8.05 14.52
CA SER A 96 -1.49 -8.71 15.54
C SER A 96 -2.19 -9.96 15.02
N ILE A 97 -2.64 -9.94 13.77
CA ILE A 97 -3.21 -11.14 13.13
C ILE A 97 -2.12 -12.21 12.96
N MET A 98 -0.92 -11.81 12.56
CA MET A 98 0.20 -12.76 12.45
C MET A 98 0.60 -13.33 13.81
N GLU A 99 0.60 -12.52 14.87
CA GLU A 99 0.89 -13.01 16.21
C GLU A 99 -0.18 -13.99 16.71
N PHE A 100 -1.46 -13.70 16.44
CA PHE A 100 -2.58 -14.60 16.73
C PHE A 100 -2.42 -15.96 16.03
N ILE A 101 -2.06 -15.97 14.75
CA ILE A 101 -1.82 -17.22 14.00
C ILE A 101 -0.60 -17.96 14.58
N LYS A 102 0.50 -17.25 14.88
CA LYS A 102 1.73 -17.87 15.39
C LYS A 102 1.54 -18.59 16.74
N ARG A 103 0.65 -18.09 17.60
CA ARG A 103 0.30 -18.77 18.87
C ARG A 103 -0.72 -19.91 18.72
N GLY A 104 -1.14 -20.23 17.49
CA GLY A 104 -2.08 -21.32 17.21
C GLY A 104 -3.55 -20.91 17.15
N GLY A 105 -3.87 -19.62 16.99
CA GLY A 105 -5.23 -19.18 16.76
C GLY A 105 -5.76 -19.58 15.37
N ASP A 106 -7.03 -19.96 15.30
CA ASP A 106 -7.68 -20.35 14.04
C ASP A 106 -8.17 -19.12 13.27
N LEU A 107 -7.98 -19.13 11.94
CA LEU A 107 -8.40 -18.03 11.06
C LEU A 107 -9.37 -18.52 9.98
N ILE A 108 -10.50 -17.84 9.86
CA ILE A 108 -11.38 -17.89 8.71
C ILE A 108 -11.40 -16.51 8.06
N ALA A 109 -11.18 -16.42 6.75
CA ALA A 109 -11.28 -15.15 6.03
C ALA A 109 -12.19 -15.27 4.82
N PHE A 110 -13.09 -14.30 4.70
CA PHE A 110 -13.94 -14.10 3.53
C PHE A 110 -13.43 -12.92 2.73
N GLY A 111 -13.61 -12.91 1.41
CA GLY A 111 -13.11 -11.79 0.59
C GLY A 111 -11.59 -11.67 0.64
N VAL A 112 -10.88 -12.76 0.33
CA VAL A 112 -9.42 -12.82 0.16
C VAL A 112 -9.02 -12.40 -1.27
N PRO A 113 -7.79 -11.89 -1.51
CA PRO A 113 -6.63 -11.79 -0.59
C PRO A 113 -6.83 -10.79 0.56
N LEU A 114 -6.21 -11.04 1.72
CA LEU A 114 -6.18 -10.09 2.83
C LEU A 114 -5.42 -8.81 2.43
N TRP A 115 -5.80 -7.64 2.95
CA TRP A 115 -5.11 -6.36 2.72
C TRP A 115 -5.02 -5.86 1.26
N ASN A 116 -5.72 -6.50 0.31
CA ASN A 116 -5.51 -6.25 -1.12
C ASN A 116 -5.87 -4.82 -1.59
N ASN A 117 -6.78 -4.13 -0.88
CA ASN A 117 -7.23 -2.80 -1.27
C ASN A 117 -6.43 -1.66 -0.60
N ASN A 118 -5.33 -1.97 0.10
CA ASN A 118 -4.41 -1.01 0.71
C ASN A 118 -5.11 0.05 1.60
N TYR A 119 -6.15 -0.35 2.35
CA TYR A 119 -6.81 0.57 3.28
C TYR A 119 -5.83 1.04 4.35
N ILE A 120 -5.92 2.31 4.69
CA ILE A 120 -5.20 2.93 5.81
C ILE A 120 -6.17 3.32 6.90
N TRP A 121 -5.69 3.35 8.14
CA TRP A 121 -6.44 3.86 9.28
C TRP A 121 -6.02 5.31 9.55
N ASP A 122 -6.98 6.25 9.47
CA ASP A 122 -6.70 7.67 9.71
C ASP A 122 -6.82 8.11 11.19
N GLY A 123 -7.14 7.18 12.08
CA GLY A 123 -7.47 7.44 13.48
C GLY A 123 -8.97 7.34 13.80
N ASN A 124 -9.83 7.35 12.77
CA ASN A 124 -11.28 7.33 12.93
C ASN A 124 -11.97 6.32 11.99
N ARG A 125 -11.43 6.10 10.79
CA ARG A 125 -12.02 5.20 9.79
C ARG A 125 -10.96 4.54 8.91
N CYS A 126 -11.33 3.42 8.30
CA CYS A 126 -10.58 2.82 7.20
C CYS A 126 -10.89 3.57 5.90
N ILE A 127 -9.87 4.10 5.24
CA ILE A 127 -10.00 4.90 4.03
C ILE A 127 -8.99 4.46 2.97
N LYS A 128 -9.31 4.63 1.68
CA LYS A 128 -8.35 4.37 0.60
C LYS A 128 -7.29 5.49 0.56
N PRO A 129 -6.01 5.18 0.28
CA PRO A 129 -4.94 6.18 0.29
C PRO A 129 -5.22 7.39 -0.60
N MET A 130 -5.70 7.16 -1.83
CA MET A 130 -6.00 8.27 -2.73
C MET A 130 -7.15 9.16 -2.23
N GLN A 131 -8.18 8.57 -1.61
CA GLN A 131 -9.26 9.35 -1.02
C GLN A 131 -8.76 10.20 0.15
N PHE A 132 -7.92 9.63 1.03
CA PHE A 132 -7.28 10.38 2.10
C PHE A 132 -6.45 11.55 1.55
N VAL A 133 -5.67 11.32 0.49
CA VAL A 133 -4.89 12.36 -0.17
C VAL A 133 -5.79 13.47 -0.71
N GLN A 134 -6.91 13.12 -1.35
CA GLN A 134 -7.87 14.10 -1.89
C GLN A 134 -8.50 14.95 -0.78
N GLU A 135 -8.88 14.33 0.35
CA GLU A 135 -9.48 15.02 1.50
C GLU A 135 -8.49 15.93 2.25
N HIS A 136 -7.20 15.60 2.22
CA HIS A 136 -6.15 16.31 2.96
C HIS A 136 -5.10 17.01 2.08
N PHE A 137 -5.39 17.19 0.79
CA PHE A 137 -4.42 17.65 -0.22
C PHE A 137 -3.66 18.91 0.20
N SER A 138 -4.36 19.96 0.66
CA SER A 138 -3.72 21.23 1.05
C SER A 138 -2.72 21.09 2.20
N SER A 139 -2.90 20.09 3.08
CA SER A 139 -1.94 19.80 4.15
C SER A 139 -0.77 18.94 3.67
N LEU A 140 -1.00 18.09 2.66
CA LEU A 140 0.00 17.16 2.14
C LEU A 140 0.91 17.83 1.11
N VAL A 141 0.42 18.82 0.37
CA VAL A 141 1.14 19.50 -0.71
C VAL A 141 1.03 21.02 -0.54
N PRO A 142 1.62 21.60 0.51
CA PRO A 142 1.56 23.05 0.76
C PRO A 142 2.39 23.87 -0.24
N ASN A 143 3.36 23.25 -0.92
CA ASN A 143 4.23 23.93 -1.90
C ASN A 143 4.42 23.06 -3.16
N SER A 144 3.71 23.34 -4.25
CA SER A 144 3.75 22.56 -5.52
C SER A 144 4.11 23.38 -6.77
N SER A 145 4.75 24.54 -6.59
CA SER A 145 4.94 25.52 -7.68
C SER A 145 6.18 25.27 -8.55
N PHE A 146 6.74 24.06 -8.58
CA PHE A 146 7.97 23.79 -9.35
C PHE A 146 7.73 23.67 -10.85
N ILE A 147 6.51 23.37 -11.27
CA ILE A 147 6.15 23.18 -12.67
C ILE A 147 5.11 24.23 -13.05
N THR A 148 5.42 25.02 -14.06
CA THR A 148 4.49 25.96 -14.70
C THR A 148 4.58 25.82 -16.21
N GLU A 149 3.55 26.29 -16.91
CA GLU A 149 3.57 26.33 -18.39
C GLU A 149 4.77 27.14 -18.91
N GLU A 150 5.15 28.21 -18.19
CA GLU A 150 6.24 29.07 -18.58
C GLU A 150 7.61 28.45 -18.36
N ASN A 151 7.81 27.71 -17.26
CA ASN A 151 9.13 27.22 -16.85
C ASN A 151 9.48 25.85 -17.43
N ILE A 152 8.50 25.10 -17.96
CA ILE A 152 8.75 23.74 -18.47
C ILE A 152 9.79 23.72 -19.60
N LYS A 153 9.85 24.80 -20.40
CA LYS A 153 10.80 24.97 -21.50
C LYS A 153 12.25 25.11 -21.02
N ASP A 154 12.45 25.48 -19.76
CA ASP A 154 13.77 25.67 -19.15
C ASP A 154 14.31 24.38 -18.52
N TRP A 155 13.46 23.34 -18.41
CA TRP A 155 13.91 22.02 -18.01
C TRP A 155 14.79 21.41 -19.09
N GLN A 156 15.85 20.74 -18.67
CA GLN A 156 16.83 20.15 -19.57
C GLN A 156 16.71 18.64 -19.55
N ARG A 157 16.57 18.06 -20.75
CA ARG A 157 16.72 16.62 -20.93
C ARG A 157 18.19 16.24 -20.81
N GLU A 158 18.48 15.33 -19.90
CA GLU A 158 19.75 14.65 -19.79
C GLU A 158 19.51 13.16 -20.12
N SER A 159 20.27 12.62 -21.07
CA SER A 159 20.18 11.20 -21.46
C SER A 159 21.51 10.73 -22.04
N ASN A 160 21.78 9.42 -21.94
CA ASN A 160 22.82 8.72 -22.70
C ASN A 160 22.40 8.40 -24.16
N HIS A 161 21.13 8.61 -24.52
CA HIS A 161 20.60 8.38 -25.86
C HIS A 161 19.83 9.59 -26.41
N ARG A 162 20.48 10.76 -26.43
CA ARG A 162 19.86 12.05 -26.80
C ARG A 162 19.27 12.12 -28.21
N GLN A 163 19.68 11.23 -29.11
CA GLN A 163 19.17 11.20 -30.49
C GLN A 163 17.76 10.59 -30.60
N ALA A 164 17.32 9.80 -29.62
CA ALA A 164 15.97 9.25 -29.62
C ALA A 164 14.93 10.37 -29.46
N PRO A 165 13.88 10.39 -30.30
CA PRO A 165 12.78 11.33 -30.15
C PRO A 165 12.11 11.17 -28.79
N VAL A 166 11.80 12.31 -28.16
CA VAL A 166 11.04 12.37 -26.91
C VAL A 166 10.00 13.47 -27.00
N ILE A 167 8.82 13.19 -26.49
CA ILE A 167 7.79 14.19 -26.20
C ILE A 167 7.93 14.54 -24.73
N PHE A 168 8.03 15.83 -24.43
CA PHE A 168 8.04 16.37 -23.07
C PHE A 168 7.18 17.62 -23.05
N GLU A 169 5.97 17.48 -22.53
CA GLU A 169 4.91 18.49 -22.68
C GLU A 169 4.31 18.83 -21.33
N TYR A 170 4.13 20.12 -21.08
CA TYR A 170 3.39 20.59 -19.93
C TYR A 170 1.93 20.11 -19.97
N GLN A 171 1.37 19.86 -18.79
CA GLN A 171 0.00 19.42 -18.61
C GLN A 171 -0.67 20.21 -17.47
N SER A 172 -1.89 20.65 -17.73
CA SER A 172 -2.81 21.20 -16.73
C SER A 172 -3.87 20.15 -16.43
N LEU A 173 -3.73 19.46 -15.30
CA LEU A 173 -4.47 18.24 -14.98
C LEU A 173 -5.58 18.55 -13.98
N LYS A 174 -6.81 18.23 -14.38
CA LYS A 174 -8.00 18.28 -13.53
C LYS A 174 -8.34 16.87 -13.04
N ASP A 175 -9.20 16.79 -12.04
CA ASP A 175 -9.83 15.55 -11.56
C ASP A 175 -8.91 14.55 -10.82
N ILE A 176 -7.62 14.86 -10.62
CA ILE A 176 -6.76 14.10 -9.71
C ILE A 176 -7.16 14.36 -8.26
N VAL A 177 -7.33 15.65 -7.93
CA VAL A 177 -7.85 16.13 -6.65
C VAL A 177 -9.11 16.97 -6.94
N PRO A 178 -10.24 16.72 -6.25
CA PRO A 178 -11.46 17.47 -6.47
C PRO A 178 -11.26 18.97 -6.37
N ASN A 179 -11.77 19.71 -7.37
CA ASN A 179 -11.72 21.18 -7.43
C ASN A 179 -10.30 21.78 -7.44
N GLN A 180 -9.27 20.99 -7.75
CA GLN A 180 -7.90 21.46 -7.91
C GLN A 180 -7.43 21.26 -9.35
N THR A 181 -6.63 22.20 -9.85
CA THR A 181 -5.88 22.01 -11.08
C THR A 181 -4.42 21.81 -10.69
N LEU A 182 -3.85 20.68 -11.08
CA LEU A 182 -2.46 20.36 -10.82
C LEU A 182 -1.62 20.60 -12.07
N HIS A 183 -0.49 21.27 -11.87
CA HIS A 183 0.50 21.49 -12.93
C HIS A 183 1.47 20.31 -12.98
N GLY A 184 1.82 19.91 -14.19
CA GLY A 184 2.58 18.70 -14.42
C GLY A 184 3.12 18.62 -15.82
N PHE A 185 3.57 17.42 -16.19
CA PHE A 185 4.01 17.13 -17.54
C PHE A 185 3.77 15.67 -17.92
N HIS A 186 3.77 15.43 -19.22
CA HIS A 186 3.80 14.11 -19.85
C HIS A 186 5.12 13.92 -20.55
N VAL A 187 5.68 12.71 -20.44
CA VAL A 187 6.83 12.26 -21.22
C VAL A 187 6.45 11.03 -22.03
N SER A 188 6.83 11.02 -23.31
CA SER A 188 6.82 9.82 -24.16
C SER A 188 8.18 9.64 -24.82
N THR A 189 8.86 8.54 -24.51
CA THR A 189 10.12 8.12 -25.16
C THR A 189 9.86 6.87 -25.99
N ILE A 190 10.34 6.86 -27.24
CA ILE A 190 10.06 5.77 -28.19
C ILE A 190 11.07 4.63 -28.05
N ASP A 191 12.31 4.96 -27.70
CA ASP A 191 13.44 4.02 -27.67
C ASP A 191 14.33 4.29 -26.45
N MET A 192 13.78 3.95 -25.27
CA MET A 192 14.48 4.05 -24.00
C MET A 192 15.68 3.11 -23.95
N LYS A 193 16.87 3.68 -23.67
CA LYS A 193 18.12 2.95 -23.51
C LYS A 193 18.93 3.54 -22.36
N GLY A 194 19.15 2.79 -21.29
CA GLY A 194 19.96 3.24 -20.15
C GLY A 194 19.23 4.25 -19.28
N TRP A 195 19.23 5.54 -19.63
CA TRP A 195 18.57 6.59 -18.84
C TRP A 195 18.09 7.79 -19.65
N ASP A 196 16.98 8.40 -19.21
CA ASP A 196 16.39 9.60 -19.81
C ASP A 196 15.67 10.39 -18.70
N ILE A 197 16.26 11.50 -18.27
CA ILE A 197 15.78 12.32 -17.15
C ILE A 197 15.63 13.78 -17.57
N PHE A 198 14.70 14.47 -16.91
CA PHE A 198 14.39 15.87 -17.13
C PHE A 198 14.70 16.62 -15.86
N ALA A 199 15.65 17.54 -15.94
CA ALA A 199 16.19 18.26 -14.81
C ALA A 199 15.68 19.70 -14.79
N THR A 200 15.24 20.18 -13.63
CA THR A 200 14.88 21.60 -13.47
C THR A 200 16.10 22.51 -13.71
N PRO A 201 15.86 23.80 -14.00
CA PRO A 201 16.80 24.85 -13.65
C PRO A 201 17.22 24.78 -12.16
N ALA A 202 18.22 25.57 -11.78
CA ALA A 202 18.55 25.71 -10.36
C ALA A 202 17.35 26.31 -9.61
N LEU A 203 16.92 25.62 -8.56
CA LEU A 203 15.83 26.02 -7.68
C LEU A 203 16.40 26.76 -6.48
N GLU A 204 15.82 27.90 -6.16
CA GLU A 204 16.12 28.61 -4.92
C GLU A 204 15.30 28.02 -3.77
N ASN A 205 16.00 27.46 -2.78
CA ASN A 205 15.41 26.93 -1.54
C ASN A 205 14.16 26.04 -1.77
N PRO A 206 14.26 24.93 -2.54
CA PRO A 206 13.11 24.09 -2.84
C PRO A 206 12.45 23.45 -1.61
N PHE A 207 13.16 23.34 -0.49
CA PHE A 207 12.61 22.86 0.79
C PHE A 207 12.62 23.98 1.84
N PRO A 208 11.62 24.88 1.84
CA PRO A 208 11.56 25.95 2.83
C PRO A 208 11.42 25.39 4.26
N ASN A 209 12.05 26.02 5.24
CA ASN A 209 11.84 25.87 6.70
C ASN A 209 11.20 24.54 7.17
N ASN A 210 12.04 23.58 7.58
CA ASN A 210 11.65 22.25 8.10
C ASN A 210 10.95 21.32 7.08
N TYR A 211 10.81 21.71 5.82
CA TYR A 211 10.31 20.81 4.78
C TYR A 211 11.35 19.74 4.50
N GLN A 212 10.88 18.51 4.41
CA GLN A 212 11.73 17.32 4.30
C GLN A 212 11.21 16.30 3.29
N VAL A 213 9.94 16.42 2.89
CA VAL A 213 9.26 15.44 2.06
C VAL A 213 9.17 15.97 0.64
N THR A 214 9.53 15.15 -0.35
CA THR A 214 9.18 15.39 -1.75
C THR A 214 7.80 14.78 -2.00
N VAL A 215 6.87 15.56 -2.55
CA VAL A 215 5.51 15.12 -2.82
C VAL A 215 5.13 15.31 -4.28
N PHE A 216 4.42 14.36 -4.86
CA PHE A 216 3.92 14.45 -6.24
C PHE A 216 2.89 13.35 -6.52
N PHE A 217 2.15 13.52 -7.60
CA PHE A 217 1.40 12.45 -8.23
C PHE A 217 2.15 11.94 -9.46
N ALA A 218 2.12 10.63 -9.69
CA ALA A 218 2.59 10.06 -10.94
C ALA A 218 1.74 8.87 -11.38
N LYS A 219 1.76 8.60 -12.68
CA LYS A 219 1.29 7.36 -13.30
C LYS A 219 2.13 7.01 -14.50
N GLY A 220 2.13 5.73 -14.87
CA GLY A 220 2.83 5.21 -16.03
C GLY A 220 1.89 4.64 -17.07
N SER A 221 2.42 4.34 -18.26
CA SER A 221 1.76 3.43 -19.19
C SER A 221 1.84 1.98 -18.70
N LYS A 222 1.17 1.04 -19.39
CA LYS A 222 1.32 -0.41 -19.11
C LYS A 222 2.77 -0.90 -19.24
N ALA A 223 3.61 -0.21 -20.03
CA ALA A 223 5.01 -0.55 -20.19
C ALA A 223 5.93 0.22 -19.22
N THR A 224 5.40 1.17 -18.44
CA THR A 224 6.19 2.01 -17.53
C THR A 224 5.72 1.81 -16.10
N ASP A 225 6.39 0.93 -15.37
CA ASP A 225 6.03 0.52 -14.02
C ASP A 225 6.93 1.13 -12.94
N TYR A 226 7.88 2.00 -13.30
CA TYR A 226 8.71 2.74 -12.36
C TYR A 226 9.04 4.16 -12.84
N LEU A 227 9.29 5.05 -11.87
CA LEU A 227 9.78 6.40 -12.07
C LEU A 227 11.00 6.64 -11.19
N THR A 228 12.04 7.27 -11.74
CA THR A 228 13.22 7.71 -11.01
C THR A 228 13.09 9.19 -10.63
N ILE A 229 13.46 9.51 -9.39
CA ILE A 229 13.54 10.86 -8.85
C ILE A 229 14.95 11.06 -8.27
N GLU A 230 15.60 12.13 -8.66
CA GLU A 230 16.93 12.52 -8.17
C GLU A 230 16.89 13.97 -7.65
N TRP A 231 17.46 14.20 -6.48
CA TRP A 231 17.83 15.53 -6.00
C TRP A 231 19.34 15.74 -6.11
N ARG A 232 19.75 16.92 -6.57
CA ARG A 232 21.14 17.38 -6.54
C ARG A 232 21.30 18.46 -5.47
N GLU A 233 22.34 18.34 -4.66
CA GLU A 233 22.69 19.31 -3.62
C GLU A 233 23.68 20.38 -4.12
N LYS A 234 23.81 21.48 -3.37
CA LYS A 234 24.78 22.58 -3.61
C LYS A 234 26.22 22.10 -3.75
N ASP A 235 26.60 21.04 -3.04
CA ASP A 235 27.93 20.44 -3.08
C ASP A 235 28.17 19.52 -4.29
N GLY A 236 27.17 19.34 -5.14
CA GLY A 236 27.21 18.46 -6.30
C GLY A 236 26.83 17.01 -6.01
N SER A 237 26.55 16.64 -4.75
CA SER A 237 26.09 15.29 -4.42
C SER A 237 24.71 15.01 -5.02
N ARG A 238 24.49 13.75 -5.41
CA ARG A 238 23.28 13.28 -6.10
C ARG A 238 22.60 12.21 -5.27
N TRP A 239 21.30 12.37 -5.06
CA TRP A 239 20.50 11.51 -4.20
C TRP A 239 19.32 10.99 -5.01
N ILE A 240 19.29 9.68 -5.26
CA ILE A 240 18.38 9.04 -6.22
C ILE A 240 17.46 8.03 -5.53
N THR A 241 16.24 7.91 -6.03
CA THR A 241 15.29 6.88 -5.63
C THR A 241 14.39 6.52 -6.80
N SER A 242 13.72 5.36 -6.71
CA SER A 242 12.75 4.89 -7.68
C SER A 242 11.45 4.54 -6.98
N VAL A 243 10.33 4.89 -7.60
CA VAL A 243 8.98 4.55 -7.11
C VAL A 243 8.26 3.69 -8.13
N PRO A 244 7.50 2.67 -7.71
CA PRO A 244 6.67 1.89 -8.61
C PRO A 244 5.50 2.75 -9.10
N LEU A 245 5.15 2.66 -10.39
CA LEU A 245 4.01 3.31 -11.01
C LEU A 245 2.89 2.30 -11.27
N SER A 246 1.65 2.80 -11.29
CA SER A 246 0.51 2.09 -11.89
C SER A 246 -0.03 2.88 -13.08
N THR A 247 -1.02 2.31 -13.77
CA THR A 247 -1.74 3.02 -14.83
C THR A 247 -2.68 4.09 -14.31
N ASP A 248 -3.01 4.04 -13.02
CA ASP A 248 -3.80 5.04 -12.31
C ASP A 248 -2.89 6.04 -11.59
N TRP A 249 -3.39 7.25 -11.34
CA TRP A 249 -2.65 8.20 -10.52
C TRP A 249 -2.39 7.63 -9.13
N GLN A 250 -1.15 7.77 -8.67
CA GLN A 250 -0.72 7.47 -7.31
C GLN A 250 -0.10 8.72 -6.70
N PHE A 251 -0.24 8.89 -5.39
CA PHE A 251 0.42 9.93 -4.63
C PHE A 251 1.68 9.38 -3.95
N TYR A 252 2.77 10.13 -4.03
CA TYR A 252 4.04 9.77 -3.42
C TYR A 252 4.45 10.85 -2.43
N ALA A 253 4.86 10.41 -1.23
CA ALA A 253 5.51 11.23 -0.22
C ALA A 253 6.86 10.57 0.12
N LEU A 254 7.95 11.20 -0.29
CA LEU A 254 9.31 10.64 -0.16
C LEU A 254 10.11 11.40 0.88
N THR A 255 10.41 10.75 1.99
CA THR A 255 11.29 11.24 3.06
C THR A 255 12.77 11.11 2.66
N PRO A 256 13.69 11.84 3.32
CA PRO A 256 15.09 11.87 2.91
C PRO A 256 15.79 10.50 2.91
N ASP A 257 15.41 9.59 3.81
CA ASP A 257 15.96 8.23 3.92
C ASP A 257 15.63 7.32 2.72
N ARG A 258 14.61 7.69 1.94
CA ARG A 258 14.23 7.01 0.69
C ARG A 258 15.22 7.26 -0.44
N PHE A 259 16.03 8.32 -0.35
CA PHE A 259 17.04 8.63 -1.35
C PHE A 259 18.39 8.02 -0.98
N LYS A 260 19.05 7.44 -1.97
CA LYS A 260 20.38 6.83 -1.83
C LYS A 260 21.41 7.66 -2.59
N LEU A 261 22.62 7.71 -2.06
CA LEU A 261 23.72 8.44 -2.69
C LEU A 261 24.09 7.80 -4.02
N TRP A 262 24.14 8.60 -5.09
CA TRP A 262 24.66 8.22 -6.39
C TRP A 262 26.04 8.82 -6.60
N GLU A 263 27.07 7.98 -6.54
CA GLU A 263 28.46 8.27 -6.93
C GLU A 263 29.02 9.62 -6.44
N PHE A 264 29.31 9.71 -5.14
CA PHE A 264 30.03 10.86 -4.56
C PHE A 264 30.81 10.45 -3.30
N PRO A 265 32.06 9.94 -3.42
CA PRO A 265 32.77 9.29 -2.32
C PRO A 265 32.91 10.13 -1.04
N SER A 266 33.04 11.46 -1.15
CA SER A 266 33.16 12.36 0.00
C SER A 266 31.90 12.46 0.87
N ARG A 267 30.74 12.03 0.34
CA ARG A 267 29.46 11.96 1.07
C ARG A 267 29.07 10.52 1.42
N ALA A 268 29.95 9.54 1.24
CA ALA A 268 29.67 8.14 1.57
C ALA A 268 29.27 8.00 3.05
N GLY A 269 28.23 7.22 3.32
CA GLY A 269 27.69 7.02 4.67
C GLY A 269 26.85 8.18 5.23
N THR A 270 26.63 9.24 4.46
CA THR A 270 25.72 10.34 4.83
C THR A 270 24.31 10.13 4.25
N SER A 271 23.40 11.07 4.51
CA SER A 271 22.04 11.10 3.97
C SER A 271 21.80 12.36 3.12
N PHE A 272 20.72 12.30 2.34
CA PHE A 272 20.18 13.46 1.63
C PHE A 272 19.81 14.55 2.64
N ASN A 273 20.26 15.77 2.39
CA ASN A 273 19.92 16.97 3.14
C ASN A 273 19.01 17.88 2.29
N PRO A 274 17.69 17.89 2.54
CA PRO A 274 16.74 18.70 1.77
C PRO A 274 17.08 20.20 1.70
N GLN A 275 17.69 20.77 2.74
CA GLN A 275 18.06 22.19 2.79
C GLN A 275 19.23 22.55 1.85
N ASN A 276 19.97 21.54 1.40
CA ASN A 276 21.03 21.70 0.40
C ASN A 276 20.55 21.44 -1.03
N ALA A 277 19.32 20.96 -1.22
CA ALA A 277 18.80 20.65 -2.54
C ALA A 277 18.69 21.91 -3.43
N VAL A 278 19.07 21.78 -4.70
CA VAL A 278 19.04 22.89 -5.67
C VAL A 278 18.50 22.48 -7.03
N LYS A 279 18.27 21.19 -7.27
CA LYS A 279 17.77 20.72 -8.56
C LYS A 279 17.10 19.36 -8.38
N VAL A 280 15.94 19.19 -8.99
CA VAL A 280 15.28 17.89 -9.08
C VAL A 280 15.33 17.40 -10.52
N CYS A 281 15.60 16.10 -10.68
CA CYS A 281 15.57 15.41 -11.95
C CYS A 281 14.54 14.28 -11.88
N ILE A 282 13.70 14.16 -12.89
CA ILE A 282 12.66 13.13 -12.95
C ILE A 282 12.73 12.43 -14.30
N GLY A 283 12.64 11.11 -14.29
CA GLY A 283 12.57 10.35 -15.53
C GLY A 283 12.79 8.87 -15.30
N LEU A 284 13.48 8.23 -16.22
CA LEU A 284 13.66 6.79 -16.26
C LEU A 284 15.15 6.44 -16.16
N THR A 285 15.49 5.49 -15.30
CA THR A 285 16.86 4.96 -15.21
C THR A 285 16.83 3.43 -15.06
N MET A 286 17.38 2.71 -16.02
CA MET A 286 17.39 1.23 -16.04
C MET A 286 18.32 0.63 -14.96
N SER A 287 19.31 1.40 -14.48
CA SER A 287 20.21 0.94 -13.43
C SER A 287 19.58 0.95 -12.02
N HIS A 288 18.48 1.68 -11.84
CA HIS A 288 17.79 1.81 -10.53
C HIS A 288 16.32 1.40 -10.56
N SER A 289 15.81 1.05 -11.74
CA SER A 289 14.42 0.68 -11.93
C SER A 289 14.39 -0.54 -12.85
N PRO A 290 13.62 -1.59 -12.54
CA PRO A 290 13.54 -2.80 -13.36
C PRO A 290 12.66 -2.59 -14.60
N ILE A 291 12.89 -1.52 -15.36
CA ILE A 291 12.19 -1.21 -16.60
C ILE A 291 12.90 -1.85 -17.80
N ALA A 292 12.13 -2.29 -18.79
CA ALA A 292 12.67 -2.74 -20.06
C ALA A 292 13.18 -1.56 -20.91
N GLY A 293 13.84 -1.87 -22.04
CA GLY A 293 14.08 -0.87 -23.08
C GLY A 293 12.87 -0.70 -23.99
N GLY A 294 12.88 0.33 -24.83
CA GLY A 294 11.84 0.60 -25.82
C GLY A 294 10.88 1.72 -25.42
N ARG A 295 9.60 1.59 -25.77
CA ARG A 295 8.62 2.69 -25.62
C ARG A 295 8.12 2.80 -24.18
N HIS A 296 8.23 3.99 -23.61
CA HIS A 296 7.69 4.32 -22.29
C HIS A 296 6.95 5.66 -22.31
N GLU A 297 5.90 5.73 -21.49
CA GLU A 297 5.22 6.97 -21.17
C GLU A 297 4.96 7.10 -19.68
N PHE A 298 5.05 8.32 -19.15
CA PHE A 298 4.69 8.62 -17.78
C PHE A 298 4.19 10.05 -17.64
N TRP A 299 3.46 10.30 -16.55
CA TRP A 299 2.93 11.60 -16.19
C TRP A 299 3.31 11.92 -14.74
N VAL A 300 3.58 13.19 -14.49
CA VAL A 300 3.84 13.74 -13.15
C VAL A 300 2.96 14.96 -12.97
N ALA A 301 2.40 15.14 -11.77
CA ALA A 301 1.59 16.29 -11.42
C ALA A 301 1.84 16.73 -9.98
N GLY A 302 1.67 18.03 -9.71
CA GLY A 302 1.72 18.59 -8.36
C GLY A 302 3.06 18.37 -7.65
N LEU A 303 4.17 18.40 -8.40
CA LEU A 303 5.50 18.21 -7.83
C LEU A 303 5.81 19.34 -6.84
N GLY A 304 6.19 18.95 -5.64
CA GLY A 304 6.34 19.87 -4.54
C GLY A 304 7.16 19.33 -3.37
N THR A 305 7.21 20.14 -2.32
CA THR A 305 7.82 19.78 -1.04
C THR A 305 6.88 20.07 0.12
N ALA A 306 7.05 19.33 1.22
CA ALA A 306 6.20 19.43 2.39
C ALA A 306 6.96 19.21 3.69
N PRO A 307 6.48 19.74 4.83
CA PRO A 307 6.91 19.32 6.15
C PRO A 307 6.28 17.96 6.49
N ILE A 308 6.86 17.23 7.43
CA ILE A 308 6.21 16.03 7.96
C ILE A 308 5.10 16.47 8.92
N THR A 309 3.86 16.18 8.56
CA THR A 309 2.66 16.40 9.40
C THR A 309 2.09 15.06 9.88
N PRO A 310 1.13 15.05 10.84
CA PRO A 310 0.43 13.81 11.21
C PRO A 310 -0.21 13.08 10.01
N GLN A 311 -0.73 13.83 9.02
CA GLN A 311 -1.28 13.25 7.79
C GLN A 311 -0.22 12.55 6.95
N HIS A 312 0.99 13.11 6.89
CA HIS A 312 2.11 12.42 6.24
C HIS A 312 2.48 11.15 7.00
N GLN A 313 2.50 11.19 8.34
CA GLN A 313 2.80 10.01 9.14
C GLN A 313 1.83 8.87 8.86
N ILE A 314 0.53 9.17 8.72
CA ILE A 314 -0.50 8.17 8.33
C ILE A 314 -0.17 7.53 6.97
N LEU A 315 0.19 8.33 5.94
CA LEU A 315 0.56 7.79 4.63
C LEU A 315 1.90 7.03 4.63
N LEU A 316 2.82 7.41 5.50
CA LEU A 316 4.14 6.80 5.66
C LEU A 316 4.12 5.57 6.58
N GLN A 317 2.97 5.20 7.15
CA GLN A 317 2.80 3.94 7.88
C GLN A 317 2.93 2.76 6.91
N THR A 318 4.15 2.33 6.66
CA THR A 318 4.43 1.10 5.94
C THR A 318 4.44 -0.06 6.91
N THR A 319 3.63 -1.09 6.63
CA THR A 319 3.71 -2.38 7.32
C THR A 319 4.12 -3.43 6.30
N ASP A 320 5.18 -4.18 6.61
CA ASP A 320 5.56 -5.33 5.81
C ASP A 320 4.45 -6.38 5.87
N LEU A 321 3.73 -6.53 4.76
CA LEU A 321 2.64 -7.50 4.68
C LEU A 321 3.21 -8.93 4.62
N PRO A 322 2.67 -9.86 5.43
CA PRO A 322 3.21 -11.20 5.58
C PRO A 322 2.85 -12.07 4.37
N LYS A 323 3.75 -12.96 3.94
CA LYS A 323 3.38 -14.02 2.98
C LYS A 323 2.64 -15.12 3.73
N LEU A 324 1.31 -15.14 3.65
CA LEU A 324 0.44 -16.11 4.30
C LEU A 324 -0.24 -16.99 3.25
N GLU A 325 0.19 -18.25 3.11
CA GLU A 325 -0.39 -19.19 2.13
C GLU A 325 -1.92 -19.18 2.18
N LEU A 326 -2.57 -19.18 1.01
CA LEU A 326 -4.03 -19.12 0.82
C LEU A 326 -4.74 -17.82 1.23
N PHE A 327 -4.04 -16.89 1.89
CA PHE A 327 -4.61 -15.63 2.37
C PHE A 327 -3.96 -14.38 1.75
N TYR A 328 -2.65 -14.40 1.48
CA TYR A 328 -1.90 -13.30 0.86
C TYR A 328 -0.49 -13.75 0.41
N PRO A 329 0.10 -13.22 -0.68
CA PRO A 329 -0.40 -12.17 -1.58
C PRO A 329 -1.23 -12.69 -2.75
N GLU A 330 -1.81 -11.76 -3.51
CA GLU A 330 -2.69 -12.03 -4.64
C GLU A 330 -2.13 -13.04 -5.65
N TYR A 331 -0.83 -13.02 -5.95
CA TYR A 331 -0.23 -13.98 -6.89
C TYR A 331 -0.32 -15.45 -6.46
N LYS A 332 -0.70 -15.74 -5.22
CA LYS A 332 -0.97 -17.10 -4.72
C LYS A 332 -2.41 -17.56 -4.97
N PHE A 333 -3.25 -16.69 -5.52
CA PHE A 333 -4.62 -16.98 -5.84
C PHE A 333 -4.75 -17.30 -7.33
N TYR A 334 -5.50 -18.36 -7.61
CA TYR A 334 -5.85 -18.74 -8.98
C TYR A 334 -7.30 -18.31 -9.25
N THR A 335 -7.51 -17.66 -10.38
CA THR A 335 -8.86 -17.38 -10.88
C THR A 335 -9.43 -18.66 -11.46
N SER A 336 -10.56 -19.10 -10.92
CA SER A 336 -11.30 -20.24 -11.45
C SER A 336 -12.52 -19.70 -12.20
N ASN A 337 -12.53 -19.90 -13.51
CA ASN A 337 -13.67 -19.58 -14.39
C ASN A 337 -14.40 -20.88 -14.73
N ASP A 338 -15.70 -20.80 -15.04
CA ASP A 338 -16.52 -21.95 -15.48
C ASP A 338 -16.56 -23.15 -14.52
N VAL A 339 -16.47 -22.86 -13.22
CA VAL A 339 -16.54 -23.91 -12.18
C VAL A 339 -17.97 -24.44 -12.08
N ARG A 340 -18.19 -25.65 -12.58
CA ARG A 340 -19.50 -26.34 -12.53
C ARG A 340 -19.90 -26.75 -11.10
N SER A 341 -18.95 -27.20 -10.29
CA SER A 341 -19.17 -27.58 -8.90
C SER A 341 -17.86 -27.56 -8.12
N ILE A 342 -17.95 -27.25 -6.83
CA ILE A 342 -16.86 -27.42 -5.86
C ILE A 342 -17.35 -28.45 -4.86
N SER A 343 -16.55 -29.49 -4.64
CA SER A 343 -16.76 -30.49 -3.60
C SER A 343 -15.51 -30.60 -2.76
N THR A 344 -15.68 -30.76 -1.45
CA THR A 344 -14.60 -31.18 -0.56
C THR A 344 -14.60 -32.71 -0.50
N ASP A 345 -13.43 -33.33 -0.47
CA ASP A 345 -13.38 -34.77 -0.18
C ASP A 345 -14.03 -35.06 1.16
N THR A 346 -14.86 -36.10 1.19
CA THR A 346 -15.69 -36.48 2.35
C THR A 346 -14.91 -36.83 3.61
N GLU A 347 -13.59 -36.98 3.55
CA GLU A 347 -12.74 -37.15 4.75
C GLU A 347 -12.57 -35.85 5.56
N LEU A 348 -12.85 -34.68 4.96
CA LEU A 348 -12.89 -33.39 5.64
C LEU A 348 -14.31 -32.93 6.00
N ALA A 349 -15.33 -33.65 5.52
CA ALA A 349 -16.71 -33.41 5.92
C ALA A 349 -16.90 -33.98 7.33
N LEU A 350 -17.12 -33.09 8.30
CA LEU A 350 -17.59 -33.43 9.65
C LEU A 350 -18.78 -34.40 9.51
N LYS A 351 -18.57 -35.66 9.88
CA LYS A 351 -19.65 -36.61 10.16
C LYS A 351 -20.19 -36.39 11.56
#